data_AF-X1AJA4-F1
#
_entry.id   AF-X1AJA4-F1
#
_cell.length_a   1.000
_cell.length_b   1.000
_cell.length_c   1.000
_cell.angle_alpha   90.00
_cell.angle_beta   90.00
_cell.angle_gamma   90.00
#
_symmetry.space_group_name_H-M   'P 1'
#
loop_
_entity.id
_entity.type
_entity.pdbx_description
1 polymer ?
#
loop_
_entity_poly.entity_id
_entity_poly.type
_entity_poly.pdbx_seq_one_letter_code
_entity_poly.pdbx_strand_id
1 'polypeptide(L)'
;MLEDFFQLVKIGKELGLSKKEINKVFLFDNSRYPLLYKILLIISFIFFGIIIIILGIEASRNTYAAGTFYSTVKIKDYKTKK
;
A
#
# COMPACT_ATOMS: atom_id res chain seq x y z
N MET A 1 -13.04 -16.95 -10.59
CA MET A 1 -11.59 -16.68 -10.40
C MET A 1 -10.88 -17.76 -9.60
N LEU A 2 -11.22 -17.98 -8.31
CA LEU A 2 -10.60 -19.06 -7.52
C LEU A 2 -11.03 -20.47 -7.98
N GLU A 3 -12.31 -20.64 -8.33
CA GLU A 3 -12.83 -21.91 -8.88
C GLU A 3 -12.18 -22.27 -10.22
N ASP A 4 -12.03 -21.30 -11.12
CA ASP A 4 -11.35 -21.49 -12.41
C ASP A 4 -9.88 -21.89 -12.20
N PHE A 5 -9.21 -21.32 -11.19
CA PHE A 5 -7.84 -21.68 -10.83
C PHE A 5 -7.75 -23.14 -10.36
N PHE A 6 -8.65 -23.59 -9.49
CA PHE A 6 -8.66 -24.98 -9.04
C PHE A 6 -8.94 -25.96 -10.18
N GLN A 7 -9.81 -25.59 -11.14
CA GLN A 7 -10.04 -26.38 -12.34
C GLN A 7 -8.80 -26.46 -13.23
N LEU A 8 -8.11 -25.34 -13.47
CA LEU A 8 -6.90 -25.29 -14.30
C LEU A 8 -5.75 -26.08 -13.68
N VAL A 9 -5.61 -26.03 -12.35
CA VAL A 9 -4.64 -26.86 -11.60
C VAL A 9 -4.98 -28.34 -11.67
N LYS A 10 -6.27 -28.70 -11.63
CA LYS A 10 -6.73 -30.09 -11.75
C LYS A 10 -6.46 -30.64 -13.16
N ILE A 11 -6.85 -29.91 -14.20
CA ILE A 11 -6.62 -30.27 -15.60
C ILE A 11 -5.13 -30.38 -15.89
N GLY A 12 -4.33 -29.41 -15.42
CA GLY A 12 -2.89 -29.42 -15.64
C GLY A 12 -2.20 -30.61 -14.97
N LYS A 13 -2.64 -30.99 -13.76
CA LYS A 13 -2.14 -32.20 -13.09
C LYS A 13 -2.54 -33.48 -13.84
N GLU A 14 -3.77 -33.57 -14.32
CA GLU A 14 -4.25 -34.71 -15.11
C GLU A 14 -3.50 -34.85 -16.44
N LEU A 15 -3.04 -33.74 -17.02
CA LEU A 15 -2.17 -33.71 -18.21
C LEU A 15 -0.68 -33.99 -17.89
N GLY A 16 -0.32 -34.27 -16.64
CA GLY A 16 1.06 -34.52 -16.23
C GLY A 16 1.95 -33.28 -16.22
N LEU A 17 1.38 -32.08 -16.29
CA LEU A 17 2.14 -30.83 -16.27
C LEU A 17 2.75 -30.59 -14.90
N SER A 18 3.97 -30.06 -14.91
CA SER A 18 4.61 -29.60 -13.68
C SER A 18 3.88 -28.39 -13.11
N LYS A 19 3.95 -28.21 -11.80
CA LYS A 19 3.40 -27.03 -11.13
C LYS A 19 3.89 -25.71 -11.76
N LYS A 20 5.12 -25.69 -12.29
CA LYS A 20 5.71 -24.50 -12.94
C LYS A 20 5.01 -24.19 -14.28
N GLU A 21 4.64 -25.19 -15.05
CA GLU A 21 3.95 -25.02 -16.34
C GLU A 21 2.51 -24.55 -16.16
N ILE A 22 1.79 -25.15 -15.20
CA ILE A 22 0.44 -24.72 -14.82
C ILE A 22 0.43 -23.25 -14.39
N ASN A 23 1.40 -22.86 -13.56
CA ASN A 23 1.51 -21.49 -13.08
C ASN A 23 1.90 -20.51 -14.19
N LYS A 24 2.68 -20.97 -15.18
CA LYS A 24 3.03 -20.18 -16.37
C LYS A 24 1.79 -19.92 -17.21
N VAL A 25 0.95 -20.93 -17.47
CA VAL A 25 -0.32 -20.73 -18.19
C VAL A 25 -1.19 -19.73 -17.43
N PHE A 26 -1.34 -19.86 -16.11
CA PHE A 26 -2.12 -18.91 -15.32
C PHE A 26 -1.56 -17.46 -15.36
N LEU A 27 -0.24 -17.31 -15.30
CA LEU A 27 0.43 -16.00 -15.39
C LEU A 27 0.29 -15.33 -16.75
N PHE A 28 0.24 -16.11 -17.84
CA PHE A 28 0.20 -15.59 -19.20
C PHE A 28 -1.24 -15.46 -19.75
N ASP A 29 -2.11 -16.42 -19.46
CA ASP A 29 -3.48 -16.50 -20.00
C ASP A 29 -4.44 -15.53 -19.30
N ASN A 30 -4.21 -15.23 -18.01
CA ASN A 30 -5.05 -14.27 -17.27
C ASN A 30 -4.68 -12.80 -17.52
N SER A 31 -3.71 -12.55 -18.41
CA SER A 31 -3.34 -11.20 -18.80
C SER A 31 -3.91 -10.89 -20.17
N ARG A 32 -5.19 -10.49 -20.24
CA ARG A 32 -5.73 -9.88 -21.46
C ARG A 32 -4.91 -8.65 -21.87
N TYR A 33 -4.25 -7.99 -20.90
CA TYR A 33 -3.34 -6.86 -21.11
C TYR A 33 -2.22 -6.81 -20.05
N PRO A 34 -1.19 -7.66 -20.12
CA PRO A 34 -0.10 -7.71 -19.14
C PRO A 34 0.65 -6.37 -19.06
N LEU A 35 0.75 -5.68 -20.19
CA LEU A 35 1.38 -4.37 -20.28
C LEU A 35 0.55 -3.30 -19.58
N LEU A 36 -0.77 -3.26 -19.82
CA LEU A 36 -1.66 -2.27 -19.20
C LEU A 36 -1.70 -2.46 -17.68
N TYR A 37 -1.78 -3.70 -17.20
CA TYR A 37 -1.75 -3.96 -15.75
C TYR A 37 -0.45 -3.47 -15.11
N LYS A 38 0.71 -3.76 -15.72
CA LYS A 38 2.00 -3.28 -15.23
C LYS A 38 2.08 -1.75 -15.22
N ILE A 39 1.61 -1.08 -16.28
CA ILE A 39 1.56 0.38 -16.36
C ILE A 39 0.66 0.94 -15.26
N LEU A 40 -0.52 0.36 -15.06
CA LEU A 40 -1.49 0.80 -14.05
C LEU A 40 -0.95 0.62 -12.63
N LEU A 41 -0.19 -0.46 -12.39
CA LEU A 41 0.48 -0.72 -11.11
C LEU A 41 1.60 0.31 -10.84
N ILE A 42 2.39 0.68 -11.85
CA ILE A 42 3.40 1.74 -11.75
C ILE A 42 2.74 3.09 -11.44
N ILE A 43 1.67 3.45 -12.17
CA ILE A 43 0.92 4.69 -11.93
C ILE A 43 0.36 4.72 -10.51
N SER A 44 -0.25 3.63 -10.07
CA SER A 44 -0.78 3.48 -8.71
C SER A 44 0.32 3.67 -7.66
N PHE A 45 1.48 3.01 -7.84
CA PHE A 45 2.60 3.12 -6.92
C PHE A 45 3.13 4.56 -6.80
N ILE A 46 3.28 5.26 -7.93
CA ILE A 46 3.71 6.67 -7.95
C ILE A 46 2.70 7.56 -7.24
N PHE A 47 1.41 7.38 -7.55
CA PHE A 47 0.32 8.16 -6.95
C PHE A 47 0.28 8.02 -5.43
N PHE A 48 0.29 6.79 -4.92
CA PHE A 48 0.30 6.54 -3.47
C PHE A 48 1.61 6.99 -2.82
N GLY A 49 2.76 6.83 -3.49
CA GLY A 49 4.05 7.32 -2.99
C GLY A 49 4.04 8.83 -2.75
N ILE A 50 3.51 9.61 -3.69
CA ILE A 50 3.38 11.06 -3.54
C ILE A 50 2.48 11.43 -2.35
N ILE A 51 1.34 10.74 -2.20
CA ILE A 51 0.42 10.97 -1.07
C ILE A 51 1.11 10.72 0.27
N ILE A 52 1.85 9.62 0.40
CA ILE A 52 2.59 9.29 1.62
C ILE A 52 3.62 10.36 1.96
N ILE A 53 4.36 10.87 0.96
CA ILE A 53 5.34 11.94 1.17
C ILE A 53 4.65 13.21 1.68
N ILE A 54 3.54 13.62 1.05
CA ILE A 54 2.79 14.82 1.46
C ILE A 54 2.25 14.66 2.88
N LEU A 55 1.64 13.51 3.19
CA LEU A 55 1.12 13.24 4.53
C LEU A 55 2.23 13.18 5.58
N GLY A 56 3.41 12.65 5.24
CA GLY A 56 4.57 12.64 6.12
C GLY A 56 5.08 14.06 6.42
N ILE A 57 5.13 14.93 5.42
CA ILE A 57 5.49 16.34 5.60
C ILE A 57 4.46 17.05 6.48
N GLU A 58 3.17 16.87 6.22
CA GLU A 58 2.13 17.53 7.01
C GLU A 58 2.07 16.98 8.46
N ALA A 59 2.24 15.68 8.65
CA ALA A 59 2.30 15.08 10.00
C ALA A 59 3.56 15.49 10.79
N SER A 60 4.65 15.81 10.10
CA SER A 60 5.89 16.31 10.71
C SER A 60 5.92 17.82 10.89
N ARG A 61 4.94 18.56 10.34
CA ARG A 61 4.76 19.96 10.71
C ARG A 61 4.34 20.02 12.16
N ASN A 62 5.29 20.42 13.00
CA ASN A 62 4.97 20.78 14.36
C ASN A 62 4.01 21.98 14.32
N THR A 63 2.89 21.88 15.04
CA THR A 63 1.95 23.01 15.27
C THR A 63 2.66 24.22 15.89
N TYR A 64 3.83 23.99 16.47
CA TYR A 64 4.67 24.97 17.13
C TYR A 64 6.09 24.91 16.59
N ALA A 65 6.77 26.05 16.48
CA ALA A 65 8.16 26.08 16.03
C ALA A 65 9.06 25.26 16.97
N ALA A 66 10.07 24.59 16.42
CA ALA A 66 11.07 23.90 17.23
C ALA A 66 11.95 24.93 17.95
N GLY A 67 12.18 24.76 19.25
CA GLY A 67 13.06 25.62 20.05
C GLY A 67 12.40 26.84 20.71
N THR A 68 11.08 27.02 20.58
CA THR A 68 10.35 28.08 21.29
C THR A 68 9.82 27.59 22.65
N PHE A 69 10.22 28.29 23.72
CA PHE A 69 9.63 28.10 25.05
C PHE A 69 8.29 28.83 25.12
N TYR A 70 7.19 28.10 24.94
CA TYR A 70 5.87 28.65 25.20
C TYR A 70 5.56 28.60 26.69
N SER A 71 5.04 29.70 27.21
CA SER A 71 4.42 29.77 28.54
C SER A 71 3.23 28.82 28.57
N THR A 72 3.46 27.56 28.93
CA THR A 72 2.39 26.63 29.28
C THR A 72 1.86 27.04 30.65
N VAL A 73 0.97 28.03 30.68
CA VAL A 73 0.27 28.36 31.92
C VAL A 73 -0.60 27.16 32.24
N LYS A 74 -0.20 26.38 33.24
CA LYS A 74 -0.97 25.23 33.67
C LYS A 74 -2.07 25.78 34.57
N ILE A 75 -3.26 25.19 34.52
CA ILE A 75 -4.42 25.61 35.34
C ILE A 75 -4.05 25.64 36.84
N LYS A 76 -3.09 24.81 37.27
CA LYS A 76 -2.53 24.81 38.63
C LYS A 76 -1.78 26.10 39.01
N ASP A 77 -1.24 26.84 38.05
CA ASP A 77 -0.48 28.07 38.29
C ASP A 77 -1.40 29.25 38.67
N TYR A 78 -2.70 29.14 38.36
CA TYR A 78 -3.73 30.06 38.84
C TYR A 78 -4.21 29.76 40.27
N LYS A 79 -3.97 28.55 40.80
CA LYS A 79 -4.42 28.17 42.14
C LYS A 79 -3.61 28.83 43.26
N THR A 80 -2.40 29.31 42.95
CA THR A 80 -1.47 29.91 43.92
C THR A 80 -1.66 31.42 44.10
N LYS A 81 -2.57 32.07 43.34
CA LYS A 81 -2.86 33.51 43.40
C LYS A 81 -4.14 33.85 44.18
N LYS A 82 -4.44 33.11 45.25
CA LYS A 82 -5.50 33.47 46.20
C LYS A 82 -4.93 33.72 47.58
#